data_AF-A0A3D2S2Y8-F1
#
_entry.id   AF-A0A3D2S2Y8-F1
#
_cell.length_a   1.000
_cell.length_b   1.000
_cell.length_c   1.000
_cell.angle_alpha   90.00
_cell.angle_beta   90.00
_cell.angle_gamma   90.00
#
_symmetry.space_group_name_H-M   'P 1'
#
loop_
_entity.id
_entity.type
_entity.pdbx_description
1 polymer ?
#
loop_
_entity_poly.entity_id
_entity_poly.type
_entity_poly.pdbx_seq_one_letter_code
_entity_poly.pdbx_strand_id
1 'polypeptide(L)'
;MSWKELRTLLHRIFYVLFIFFLIAAVACLPFHKVFAVFPLGLAGIAGLTSVLLDYPWRHLRQSIPVLTGALLYVAALLAWWVSTDKATAADDLRVKLPLLIMPVIFTLVRPLKEQEWKLLLWLFVIACLAFIGTAIGIASWKWLTTGYNAFNYKRLVAFTIIHPAYLGMFINFAICILLTGWLGYKGSIRASTTFTFLAVAVFFIFLMMLTAKNAVLFALIAALVTAYIYARRTGQLVRAAWISSAALIIFIVFLLVNPYTRERFSMLYRFNDVSYDNSVNSREETWRSATQLMQTMPWYGVGSGEVQTLLNERHTANSFELGVEEQHNA
;
A
#
# COMPACT_ATOMS: atom_id res chain seq x y z
N MET A 1 20.70 12.72 -40.60
CA MET A 1 20.51 12.72 -39.13
C MET A 1 21.78 12.20 -38.49
N SER A 2 22.43 12.99 -37.65
CA SER A 2 23.67 12.59 -36.99
C SER A 2 23.41 11.53 -35.90
N TRP A 3 24.42 10.73 -35.55
CA TRP A 3 24.31 9.76 -34.45
C TRP A 3 23.89 10.42 -33.13
N LYS A 4 24.34 11.66 -32.88
CA LYS A 4 23.95 12.45 -31.71
C LYS A 4 22.45 12.80 -31.73
N GLU A 5 21.91 13.18 -32.88
CA GLU A 5 20.47 13.44 -33.05
C GLU A 5 19.65 12.16 -32.83
N LEU A 6 20.10 11.02 -33.37
CA LEU A 6 19.44 9.73 -33.16
C LEU A 6 19.41 9.32 -31.69
N ARG A 7 20.55 9.40 -31.02
CA ARG A 7 20.67 9.12 -29.58
C ARG A 7 19.73 10.00 -28.75
N THR A 8 19.70 11.30 -29.03
CA THR A 8 18.82 12.25 -28.34
C THR A 8 17.34 11.95 -28.59
N LEU A 9 16.99 11.59 -29.83
CA LEU A 9 15.62 11.22 -30.19
C LEU A 9 15.17 9.95 -29.45
N LEU A 10 16.00 8.89 -29.46
CA LEU A 10 15.71 7.63 -28.78
C LEU A 10 15.57 7.83 -27.27
N HIS A 11 16.47 8.61 -26.64
CA HIS A 11 16.38 8.94 -25.22
C HIS A 11 15.01 9.57 -24.87
N ARG A 12 14.53 10.53 -25.69
CA ARG A 12 13.21 11.17 -25.52
C ARG A 12 12.07 10.17 -25.68
N ILE A 13 12.12 9.30 -26.68
CA ILE A 13 11.10 8.27 -26.90
C ILE A 13 11.00 7.33 -25.69
N PHE A 14 12.13 6.80 -25.22
CA PHE A 14 12.14 5.89 -24.07
C PHE A 14 11.74 6.58 -22.77
N TYR A 15 12.07 7.87 -22.60
CA TYR A 15 11.56 8.63 -21.46
C TYR A 15 10.04 8.79 -21.50
N VAL A 16 9.45 9.11 -22.65
CA VAL A 16 7.99 9.20 -22.80
C VAL A 16 7.32 7.85 -22.54
N LEU A 17 7.91 6.76 -23.05
CA LEU A 17 7.44 5.40 -22.76
C LEU A 17 7.51 5.07 -21.27
N PHE A 18 8.59 5.44 -20.59
CA PHE A 18 8.70 5.29 -19.13
C PHE A 18 7.55 5.98 -18.40
N ILE A 19 7.26 7.25 -18.73
CA ILE A 19 6.15 8.00 -18.13
C ILE A 19 4.80 7.35 -18.45
N PHE A 20 4.57 6.95 -19.70
CA PHE A 20 3.34 6.29 -20.13
C PHE A 20 3.08 4.99 -19.35
N PHE A 21 4.10 4.14 -19.23
CA PHE A 21 3.97 2.90 -18.47
C PHE A 21 3.84 3.14 -16.96
N LEU A 22 4.46 4.18 -16.42
CA LEU A 22 4.27 4.56 -15.02
C LEU A 22 2.84 5.03 -14.74
N ILE A 23 2.25 5.82 -15.65
CA ILE A 23 0.83 6.21 -15.63
C ILE A 23 -0.06 4.96 -15.65
N ALA A 24 0.18 4.02 -16.57
CA ALA A 24 -0.57 2.78 -16.64
C ALA A 24 -0.46 1.95 -15.35
N ALA A 25 0.74 1.84 -14.78
CA ALA A 25 0.95 1.13 -13.51
C ALA A 25 0.14 1.77 -12.38
N VAL A 26 0.21 3.10 -12.23
CA VAL A 26 -0.53 3.84 -11.21
C VAL A 26 -2.04 3.70 -11.36
N ALA A 27 -2.56 3.73 -12.59
CA ALA A 27 -3.98 3.54 -12.85
C ALA A 27 -4.47 2.12 -12.50
N CYS A 28 -3.63 1.10 -12.73
CA CYS A 28 -3.99 -0.30 -12.46
C CYS A 28 -3.81 -0.72 -11.00
N LEU A 29 -3.00 -0.01 -10.20
CA LEU A 29 -2.66 -0.37 -8.82
C LEU A 29 -3.89 -0.70 -7.94
N PRO A 30 -4.96 0.11 -7.92
CA PRO A 30 -6.12 -0.18 -7.06
C PRO A 30 -6.95 -1.38 -7.53
N PHE A 31 -6.87 -1.75 -8.80
CA PHE A 31 -7.77 -2.73 -9.42
C PHE A 31 -7.30 -4.17 -9.25
N HIS A 32 -5.99 -4.43 -9.40
CA HIS A 32 -5.48 -5.78 -9.32
C HIS A 32 -4.00 -5.84 -8.92
N LYS A 33 -3.66 -6.77 -8.01
CA LYS A 33 -2.29 -6.93 -7.48
C LYS A 33 -1.25 -7.24 -8.56
N VAL A 34 -1.66 -7.86 -9.68
CA VAL A 34 -0.76 -8.26 -10.77
C VAL A 34 -0.75 -7.25 -11.92
N PHE A 35 -1.85 -6.52 -12.16
CA PHE A 35 -1.96 -5.69 -13.37
C PHE A 35 -0.98 -4.53 -13.39
N ALA A 36 -0.61 -4.00 -12.22
CA ALA A 36 0.41 -2.97 -12.13
C ALA A 36 1.83 -3.50 -12.36
N VAL A 37 2.09 -4.81 -12.21
CA VAL A 37 3.45 -5.39 -12.30
C VAL A 37 3.99 -5.30 -13.72
N PHE A 38 3.19 -5.65 -14.74
CA PHE A 38 3.59 -5.59 -16.14
C PHE A 38 3.99 -4.18 -16.61
N PRO A 39 3.12 -3.15 -16.49
CA PRO A 39 3.49 -1.79 -16.88
C PRO A 39 4.63 -1.24 -16.01
N LEU A 40 4.73 -1.61 -14.73
CA LEU A 40 5.87 -1.20 -13.90
C LEU A 40 7.19 -1.81 -14.40
N GLY A 41 7.18 -3.08 -14.82
CA GLY A 41 8.34 -3.72 -15.45
C GLY A 41 8.74 -3.05 -16.77
N LEU A 42 7.77 -2.74 -17.63
CA LEU A 42 7.99 -2.02 -18.89
C LEU A 42 8.51 -0.59 -18.66
N ALA A 43 7.98 0.09 -17.64
CA ALA A 43 8.51 1.38 -17.20
C ALA A 43 9.99 1.21 -16.80
N GLY A 44 10.31 0.21 -15.98
CA GLY A 44 11.69 -0.07 -15.59
C GLY A 44 12.64 -0.25 -16.78
N ILE A 45 12.25 -1.06 -17.76
CA ILE A 45 13.05 -1.31 -18.98
C ILE A 45 13.20 -0.03 -19.81
N ALA A 46 12.12 0.72 -20.02
CA ALA A 46 12.14 1.98 -20.76
C ALA A 46 13.03 3.03 -20.06
N GLY A 47 12.92 3.12 -18.74
CA GLY A 47 13.74 3.98 -17.89
C GLY A 47 15.23 3.65 -18.00
N LEU A 48 15.60 2.38 -17.83
CA LEU A 48 16.99 1.94 -17.95
C LEU A 48 17.55 2.17 -19.35
N THR A 49 16.77 1.88 -20.40
CA THR A 49 17.18 2.13 -21.78
C THR A 49 17.41 3.62 -22.04
N SER A 50 16.53 4.48 -21.52
CA SER A 50 16.69 5.93 -21.60
C SER A 50 18.00 6.39 -20.96
N VAL A 51 18.39 5.79 -19.83
CA VAL A 51 19.64 6.09 -19.12
C VAL A 51 20.87 5.65 -19.92
N LEU A 52 20.90 4.42 -20.40
CA LEU A 52 22.02 3.91 -21.22
C LEU A 52 22.28 4.79 -22.45
N LEU A 53 21.23 5.44 -22.96
CA LEU A 53 21.29 6.30 -24.12
C LEU A 53 21.75 7.73 -23.85
N ASP A 54 21.84 8.28 -22.64
CA ASP A 54 22.23 9.71 -22.49
C ASP A 54 22.87 10.09 -21.14
N TYR A 55 23.04 9.14 -20.21
CA TYR A 55 23.14 9.55 -18.81
C TYR A 55 24.56 9.90 -18.33
N PRO A 56 24.73 11.07 -17.68
CA PRO A 56 25.94 11.39 -16.94
C PRO A 56 25.91 10.72 -15.56
N TRP A 57 26.89 9.86 -15.27
CA TRP A 57 27.11 9.16 -14.00
C TRP A 57 27.15 10.05 -12.73
N ARG A 58 27.13 11.38 -12.88
CA ARG A 58 27.15 12.35 -11.78
C ARG A 58 25.88 12.32 -10.91
N HIS A 59 24.74 11.87 -11.42
CA HIS A 59 23.49 11.83 -10.64
C HIS A 59 23.42 10.67 -9.63
N LEU A 60 24.20 9.59 -9.83
CA LEU A 60 24.25 8.46 -8.88
C LEU A 60 24.69 8.92 -7.49
N ARG A 61 25.67 9.84 -7.42
CA ARG A 61 26.21 10.36 -6.16
C ARG A 61 25.23 11.26 -5.41
N GLN A 62 24.25 11.86 -6.09
CA GLN A 62 23.23 12.71 -5.48
C GLN A 62 22.06 11.91 -4.88
N SER A 63 21.95 10.62 -5.23
CA SER A 63 20.81 9.77 -4.89
C SER A 63 21.12 8.74 -3.80
N ILE A 64 22.16 8.95 -2.99
CA ILE A 64 22.55 8.07 -1.87
C ILE A 64 21.35 7.73 -0.96
N PRO A 65 20.45 8.66 -0.58
CA PRO A 65 19.29 8.33 0.26
C PRO A 65 18.27 7.39 -0.41
N VAL A 66 18.22 7.36 -1.74
CA VAL A 66 17.38 6.40 -2.46
C VAL A 66 18.07 5.04 -2.51
N LEU A 67 19.40 5.03 -2.67
CA LEU A 67 20.21 3.81 -2.65
C LEU A 67 20.26 3.15 -1.26
N THR A 68 20.05 3.88 -0.15
CA THR A 68 19.90 3.24 1.16
C THR A 68 18.70 2.29 1.21
N GLY A 69 17.67 2.51 0.39
CA GLY A 69 16.56 1.56 0.25
C GLY A 69 17.01 0.20 -0.30
N ALA A 70 18.03 0.18 -1.17
CA ALA A 70 18.60 -1.05 -1.69
C ALA A 70 19.36 -1.86 -0.63
N LEU A 71 19.78 -1.24 0.48
CA LEU A 71 20.41 -1.97 1.60
C LEU A 71 19.46 -2.96 2.26
N LEU A 72 18.14 -2.77 2.14
CA LEU A 72 17.15 -3.75 2.60
C LEU A 72 17.30 -5.09 1.88
N TYR A 73 17.80 -5.08 0.64
CA TYR A 73 18.06 -6.31 -0.11
C TYR A 73 19.30 -7.07 0.40
N VAL A 74 20.22 -6.40 1.10
CA VAL A 74 21.37 -7.06 1.73
C VAL A 74 20.89 -8.04 2.80
N ALA A 75 19.88 -7.67 3.59
CA ALA A 75 19.28 -8.59 4.56
C ALA A 75 18.70 -9.85 3.89
N ALA A 76 18.07 -9.70 2.72
CA ALA A 76 17.55 -10.84 1.94
C ALA A 76 18.68 -11.72 1.38
N LEU A 77 19.79 -11.12 0.93
CA LEU A 77 20.98 -11.85 0.48
C LEU A 77 21.65 -12.63 1.63
N LEU A 78 21.74 -12.02 2.82
CA LEU A 78 22.25 -12.70 4.01
C LEU A 78 21.35 -13.87 4.42
N ALA A 79 20.02 -13.69 4.41
CA ALA A 79 19.08 -14.77 4.67
C ALA A 79 19.23 -15.93 3.66
N TRP A 80 19.40 -15.61 2.37
CA TRP A 80 19.70 -16.61 1.34
C TRP A 80 21.04 -17.30 1.58
N TRP A 81 22.07 -16.57 2.01
CA TRP A 81 23.40 -17.13 2.27
C TRP A 81 23.40 -18.12 3.44
N VAL A 82 22.69 -17.80 4.51
CA VAL A 82 22.57 -18.66 5.70
C VAL A 82 21.66 -19.87 5.41
N SER A 83 20.79 -19.78 4.41
CA SER A 83 19.82 -20.84 4.13
C SER A 83 20.40 -22.19 3.74
N THR A 84 19.80 -23.26 4.25
CA THR A 84 20.09 -24.64 3.84
C THR A 84 19.33 -25.01 2.55
N ASP A 85 18.04 -24.65 2.47
CA ASP A 85 17.24 -24.77 1.26
C ASP A 85 17.46 -23.54 0.36
N LYS A 86 18.48 -23.65 -0.50
CA LYS A 86 18.80 -22.60 -1.47
C LYS A 86 17.72 -22.37 -2.53
N ALA A 87 16.88 -23.37 -2.81
CA ALA A 87 15.86 -23.25 -3.85
C ALA A 87 14.72 -22.36 -3.37
N THR A 88 14.15 -22.67 -2.20
CA THR A 88 13.10 -21.86 -1.57
C THR A 88 13.61 -20.46 -1.24
N ALA A 89 14.84 -20.35 -0.72
CA ALA A 89 15.44 -19.05 -0.46
C ALA A 89 15.65 -18.21 -1.74
N ALA A 90 15.97 -18.84 -2.87
CA ALA A 90 16.15 -18.13 -4.15
C ALA A 90 14.81 -17.58 -4.67
N ASP A 91 13.71 -18.30 -4.48
CA ASP A 91 12.38 -17.80 -4.82
C ASP A 91 11.97 -16.63 -3.94
N ASP A 92 12.28 -16.68 -2.64
CA ASP A 92 12.09 -15.55 -1.74
C ASP A 92 12.90 -14.31 -2.18
N LEU A 93 14.14 -14.52 -2.59
CA LEU A 93 15.02 -13.48 -3.10
C LEU A 93 14.50 -12.84 -4.40
N ARG A 94 13.88 -13.64 -5.29
CA ARG A 94 13.23 -13.17 -6.54
C ARG A 94 12.05 -12.25 -6.24
N VAL A 95 11.19 -12.62 -5.28
CA VAL A 95 10.03 -11.79 -4.89
C VAL A 95 10.47 -10.46 -4.28
N LYS A 96 11.61 -10.44 -3.57
CA LYS A 96 12.20 -9.24 -2.96
C LYS A 96 13.08 -8.42 -3.90
N LEU A 97 13.40 -8.92 -5.09
CA LEU A 97 14.25 -8.24 -6.08
C LEU A 97 13.80 -6.80 -6.43
N PRO A 98 12.50 -6.45 -6.48
CA PRO A 98 12.07 -5.07 -6.67
C PRO A 98 12.59 -4.09 -5.62
N LEU A 99 12.92 -4.54 -4.40
CA LEU A 99 13.53 -3.69 -3.35
C LEU A 99 14.93 -3.21 -3.74
N LEU A 100 15.64 -3.95 -4.60
CA LEU A 100 16.92 -3.53 -5.15
C LEU A 100 16.71 -2.77 -6.47
N ILE A 101 15.94 -3.34 -7.39
CA ILE A 101 15.80 -2.82 -8.75
C ILE A 101 15.10 -1.47 -8.76
N MET A 102 14.00 -1.29 -8.03
CA MET A 102 13.21 -0.06 -8.12
C MET A 102 13.96 1.17 -7.62
N PRO A 103 14.62 1.16 -6.44
CA PRO A 103 15.44 2.29 -6.03
C PRO A 103 16.51 2.63 -7.06
N VAL A 104 17.22 1.62 -7.60
CA VAL A 104 18.25 1.82 -8.62
C VAL A 104 17.66 2.47 -9.87
N ILE A 105 16.55 1.95 -10.41
CA ILE A 105 15.89 2.54 -11.58
C ILE A 105 15.49 3.99 -11.31
N PHE A 106 14.84 4.29 -10.17
CA PHE A 106 14.44 5.66 -9.85
C PHE A 106 15.61 6.61 -9.60
N THR A 107 16.78 6.12 -9.17
CA THR A 107 18.00 6.94 -9.08
C THR A 107 18.63 7.24 -10.43
N LEU A 108 18.53 6.29 -11.36
CA LEU A 108 19.15 6.37 -12.67
C LEU A 108 18.28 7.16 -13.63
N VAL A 109 16.96 7.00 -13.59
CA VAL A 109 16.06 7.73 -14.48
C VAL A 109 16.06 9.22 -14.12
N ARG A 110 15.87 10.07 -15.13
CA ARG A 110 15.70 11.50 -14.93
C ARG A 110 14.58 11.76 -13.89
N PRO A 111 14.80 12.65 -12.90
CA PRO A 111 13.75 13.00 -11.95
C PRO A 111 12.49 13.50 -12.66
N LEU A 112 11.34 13.01 -12.21
CA LEU A 112 10.03 13.43 -12.71
C LEU A 112 9.84 14.94 -12.48
N LYS A 113 9.30 15.61 -13.48
CA LYS A 113 8.89 17.03 -13.38
C LYS A 113 7.72 17.16 -12.41
N GLU A 114 7.55 18.34 -11.82
CA GLU A 114 6.43 18.62 -10.91
C GLU A 114 5.06 18.34 -11.55
N GLN A 115 4.91 18.61 -12.85
CA GLN A 115 3.67 18.32 -13.59
C GLN A 115 3.42 16.81 -13.73
N GLU A 116 4.47 16.03 -14.01
CA GLU A 116 4.40 14.57 -14.13
C GLU A 116 4.05 13.94 -12.77
N TRP A 117 4.69 14.41 -11.69
CA TRP A 117 4.34 14.02 -10.32
C TRP A 117 2.88 14.31 -9.99
N LYS A 118 2.40 15.52 -10.26
CA LYS A 118 1.00 15.91 -10.01
C LYS A 118 0.03 15.07 -10.85
N LEU A 119 0.37 14.75 -12.09
CA LEU A 119 -0.43 13.88 -12.95
C LEU A 119 -0.56 12.47 -12.35
N LEU A 120 0.54 11.86 -11.89
CA LEU A 120 0.51 10.53 -11.27
C LEU A 120 -0.32 10.53 -9.99
N LEU A 121 -0.18 11.55 -9.13
CA LEU A 121 -0.96 11.67 -7.89
C LEU A 121 -2.46 11.86 -8.19
N TRP A 122 -2.81 12.69 -9.17
CA TRP A 122 -4.19 12.87 -9.60
C TRP A 122 -4.77 11.57 -10.16
N LEU A 123 -4.03 10.89 -11.04
CA LEU A 123 -4.45 9.64 -11.64
C LEU A 123 -4.68 8.57 -10.57
N PHE A 124 -3.81 8.50 -9.56
CA PHE A 124 -3.99 7.59 -8.44
C PHE A 124 -5.30 7.84 -7.68
N VAL A 125 -5.60 9.11 -7.36
CA VAL A 125 -6.86 9.48 -6.69
C VAL A 125 -8.07 9.10 -7.54
N ILE A 126 -8.03 9.41 -8.84
CA ILE A 126 -9.11 9.06 -9.78
C ILE A 126 -9.26 7.54 -9.92
N ALA A 127 -8.16 6.79 -9.97
CA ALA A 127 -8.18 5.32 -10.02
C ALA A 127 -8.81 4.71 -8.76
N CYS A 128 -8.52 5.25 -7.58
CA CYS A 128 -9.19 4.84 -6.34
C CYS A 128 -10.70 5.15 -6.36
N LEU A 129 -11.12 6.33 -6.84
CA LEU A 129 -12.54 6.66 -6.98
C LEU A 129 -13.24 5.74 -8.00
N ALA A 130 -12.60 5.48 -9.13
CA ALA A 130 -13.10 4.56 -10.15
C ALA A 130 -13.25 3.15 -9.57
N PHE A 131 -12.26 2.65 -8.82
CA PHE A 131 -12.34 1.37 -8.13
C PHE A 131 -13.56 1.29 -7.19
N ILE A 132 -13.78 2.33 -6.39
CA ILE A 132 -14.93 2.40 -5.47
C ILE A 132 -16.25 2.35 -6.24
N GLY A 133 -16.34 3.11 -7.34
CA GLY A 133 -17.50 3.07 -8.23
C GLY A 133 -17.76 1.68 -8.79
N THR A 134 -16.71 0.99 -9.25
CA THR A 134 -16.79 -0.40 -9.74
C THR A 134 -17.24 -1.36 -8.64
N ALA A 135 -16.64 -1.28 -7.44
CA ALA A 135 -16.96 -2.15 -6.32
C ALA A 135 -18.42 -2.01 -5.86
N ILE A 136 -18.89 -0.77 -5.71
CA ILE A 136 -20.28 -0.48 -5.35
C ILE A 136 -21.22 -0.91 -6.47
N GLY A 137 -20.87 -0.67 -7.74
CA GLY A 137 -21.66 -1.10 -8.90
C GLY A 137 -21.86 -2.62 -8.93
N ILE A 138 -20.78 -3.39 -8.73
CA ILE A 138 -20.83 -4.86 -8.68
C ILE A 138 -21.64 -5.34 -7.47
N ALA A 139 -21.47 -4.72 -6.29
CA ALA A 139 -22.22 -5.10 -5.09
C ALA A 139 -23.73 -4.83 -5.26
N SER A 140 -24.09 -3.68 -5.83
CA SER A 140 -25.48 -3.33 -6.17
C SER A 140 -26.06 -4.29 -7.21
N TRP A 141 -25.31 -4.63 -8.25
CA TRP A 141 -25.74 -5.62 -9.25
C TRP A 141 -26.04 -6.97 -8.61
N LYS A 142 -25.15 -7.48 -7.74
CA LYS A 142 -25.36 -8.74 -7.01
C LYS A 142 -26.59 -8.68 -6.10
N TRP A 143 -26.77 -7.57 -5.38
CA TRP A 143 -27.94 -7.38 -4.53
C TRP A 143 -29.24 -7.42 -5.33
N LEU A 144 -29.32 -6.68 -6.44
CA LEU A 144 -30.53 -6.60 -7.27
C LEU A 144 -30.85 -7.93 -7.98
N THR A 145 -29.85 -8.71 -8.37
CA THR A 145 -30.05 -9.96 -9.13
C THR A 145 -30.24 -11.19 -8.26
N THR A 146 -29.60 -11.25 -7.09
CA THR A 146 -29.57 -12.46 -6.24
C THR A 146 -30.02 -12.23 -4.80
N GLY A 147 -30.23 -10.97 -4.38
CA GLY A 147 -30.42 -10.63 -2.97
C GLY A 147 -29.16 -10.78 -2.11
N TYR A 148 -28.01 -11.09 -2.71
CA TYR A 148 -26.76 -11.30 -1.97
C TYR A 148 -26.15 -9.98 -1.51
N ASN A 149 -26.01 -9.80 -0.19
CA ASN A 149 -25.37 -8.62 0.39
C ASN A 149 -23.83 -8.70 0.27
N ALA A 150 -23.31 -8.09 -0.79
CA ALA A 150 -21.88 -7.95 -1.07
C ALA A 150 -21.28 -6.64 -0.56
N PHE A 151 -21.97 -5.82 0.23
CA PHE A 151 -21.51 -4.47 0.56
C PHE A 151 -20.44 -4.38 1.66
N ASN A 152 -19.97 -5.51 2.20
CA ASN A 152 -19.09 -5.53 3.37
C ASN A 152 -17.81 -6.36 3.17
N TYR A 153 -16.69 -5.84 3.71
CA TYR A 153 -15.40 -6.51 3.85
C TYR A 153 -14.92 -7.24 2.58
N LYS A 154 -14.51 -8.52 2.69
CA LYS A 154 -14.02 -9.36 1.59
C LYS A 154 -15.04 -9.48 0.46
N ARG A 155 -16.35 -9.42 0.75
CA ARG A 155 -17.41 -9.56 -0.27
C ARG A 155 -17.47 -8.35 -1.20
N LEU A 156 -17.22 -7.15 -0.67
CA LEU A 156 -17.20 -5.89 -1.43
C LEU A 156 -16.12 -5.86 -2.50
N VAL A 157 -15.01 -6.53 -2.22
CA VAL A 157 -13.84 -6.58 -3.11
C VAL A 157 -13.64 -7.97 -3.73
N ALA A 158 -14.61 -8.89 -3.61
CA ALA A 158 -14.46 -10.28 -4.07
C ALA A 158 -14.28 -10.41 -5.59
N PHE A 159 -14.55 -9.36 -6.36
CA PHE A 159 -14.28 -9.33 -7.80
C PHE A 159 -12.79 -9.11 -8.13
N THR A 160 -11.98 -8.75 -7.13
CA THR A 160 -10.53 -8.61 -7.24
C THR A 160 -9.83 -9.55 -6.26
N ILE A 161 -8.56 -9.86 -6.53
CA ILE A 161 -7.69 -10.69 -5.69
C ILE A 161 -6.92 -9.84 -4.66
N ILE A 162 -7.35 -8.58 -4.45
CA ILE A 162 -6.73 -7.66 -3.49
C ILE A 162 -7.33 -7.87 -2.11
N HIS A 163 -6.47 -8.10 -1.12
CA HIS A 163 -6.91 -8.14 0.27
C HIS A 163 -7.43 -6.76 0.72
N PRO A 164 -8.56 -6.67 1.45
CA PRO A 164 -9.14 -5.40 1.91
C PRO A 164 -8.16 -4.45 2.60
N ALA A 165 -7.19 -4.98 3.36
CA ALA A 165 -6.18 -4.16 4.03
C ALA A 165 -5.29 -3.35 3.05
N TYR A 166 -4.89 -3.95 1.93
CA TYR A 166 -4.07 -3.25 0.92
C TYR A 166 -4.85 -2.15 0.23
N LEU A 167 -6.12 -2.42 -0.09
CA LEU A 167 -7.00 -1.39 -0.65
C LEU A 167 -7.22 -0.24 0.35
N GLY A 168 -7.38 -0.55 1.63
CA GLY A 168 -7.45 0.47 2.68
C GLY A 168 -6.21 1.36 2.74
N MET A 169 -5.02 0.79 2.53
CA MET A 169 -3.78 1.55 2.41
C MET A 169 -3.78 2.48 1.19
N PHE A 170 -4.23 2.01 0.02
CA PHE A 170 -4.32 2.84 -1.18
C PHE A 170 -5.29 4.02 -0.98
N ILE A 171 -6.45 3.76 -0.39
CA ILE A 171 -7.45 4.79 -0.12
C ILE A 171 -6.93 5.82 0.90
N ASN A 172 -6.24 5.38 1.95
CA ASN A 172 -5.59 6.30 2.89
C ASN A 172 -4.53 7.16 2.22
N PHE A 173 -3.74 6.58 1.31
CA PHE A 173 -2.77 7.36 0.56
C PHE A 173 -3.47 8.42 -0.31
N ALA A 174 -4.58 8.07 -0.97
CA ALA A 174 -5.40 9.02 -1.72
C ALA A 174 -5.98 10.15 -0.84
N ILE A 175 -6.45 9.83 0.37
CA ILE A 175 -6.88 10.83 1.37
C ILE A 175 -5.72 11.78 1.70
N CYS A 176 -4.52 11.27 2.01
CA CYS A 176 -3.35 12.09 2.31
C CYS A 176 -2.98 13.02 1.14
N ILE A 177 -3.04 12.52 -0.10
CA ILE A 177 -2.80 13.34 -1.30
C ILE A 177 -3.76 14.54 -1.37
N LEU A 178 -5.06 14.29 -1.16
CA LEU A 178 -6.09 15.32 -1.20
C LEU A 178 -5.94 16.33 -0.06
N LEU A 179 -5.73 15.87 1.18
CA LEU A 179 -5.60 16.73 2.35
C LEU A 179 -4.34 17.59 2.31
N THR A 180 -3.20 17.04 1.88
CA THR A 180 -1.97 17.83 1.71
C THR A 180 -2.10 18.87 0.60
N GLY A 181 -2.81 18.51 -0.47
CA GLY A 181 -3.21 19.40 -1.55
C GLY A 181 -4.05 20.58 -1.09
N TRP A 182 -5.07 20.30 -0.29
CA TRP A 182 -5.96 21.29 0.32
C TRP A 182 -5.22 22.24 1.28
N LEU A 183 -4.28 21.71 2.07
CA LEU A 183 -3.39 22.52 2.91
C LEU A 183 -2.39 23.39 2.12
N GLY A 184 -2.32 23.21 0.79
CA GLY A 184 -1.49 24.02 -0.09
C GLY A 184 0.01 23.71 -0.02
N TYR A 185 0.41 22.51 0.41
CA TYR A 185 1.81 22.08 0.40
C TYR A 185 2.41 22.11 -1.01
N LYS A 186 3.70 22.47 -1.11
CA LYS A 186 4.43 22.52 -2.39
C LYS A 186 4.55 21.12 -2.99
N GLY A 187 4.32 20.99 -4.30
CA GLY A 187 4.35 19.70 -5.01
C GLY A 187 3.07 18.87 -4.89
N SER A 188 2.16 19.20 -3.98
CA SER A 188 0.85 18.53 -3.89
C SER A 188 -0.08 18.94 -5.03
N ILE A 189 -1.06 18.08 -5.33
CA ILE A 189 -2.14 18.41 -6.25
C ILE A 189 -3.10 19.40 -5.59
N ARG A 190 -3.60 20.41 -6.31
CA ARG A 190 -4.64 21.31 -5.79
C ARG A 190 -5.96 20.98 -6.48
N ALA A 191 -6.94 20.56 -5.69
CA ALA A 191 -8.32 20.36 -6.11
C ALA A 191 -9.20 21.47 -5.54
N SER A 192 -10.43 21.60 -6.03
CA SER A 192 -11.41 22.47 -5.36
C SER A 192 -11.69 21.92 -3.96
N THR A 193 -11.97 22.82 -3.02
CA THR A 193 -12.32 22.46 -1.63
C THR A 193 -13.50 21.50 -1.59
N THR A 194 -14.54 21.77 -2.40
CA THR A 194 -15.73 20.93 -2.51
C THR A 194 -15.39 19.52 -3.00
N PHE A 195 -14.61 19.39 -4.07
CA PHE A 195 -14.20 18.08 -4.58
C PHE A 195 -13.37 17.32 -3.55
N THR A 196 -12.43 17.99 -2.90
CA THR A 196 -11.56 17.39 -1.87
C THR A 196 -12.39 16.76 -0.76
N PHE A 197 -13.31 17.53 -0.16
CA PHE A 197 -14.12 17.03 0.95
C PHE A 197 -15.13 15.96 0.50
N LEU A 198 -15.71 16.08 -0.69
CA LEU A 198 -16.61 15.06 -1.23
C LEU A 198 -15.86 13.74 -1.48
N ALA A 199 -14.69 13.79 -2.12
CA ALA A 199 -13.87 12.60 -2.38
C ALA A 199 -13.37 11.95 -1.08
N VAL A 200 -12.92 12.74 -0.10
CA VAL A 200 -12.53 12.23 1.23
C VAL A 200 -13.72 11.59 1.95
N ALA A 201 -14.92 12.18 1.86
CA ALA A 201 -16.13 11.58 2.44
C ALA A 201 -16.46 10.23 1.78
N VAL A 202 -16.40 10.15 0.44
CA VAL A 202 -16.57 8.89 -0.31
C VAL A 202 -15.53 7.85 0.10
N PHE A 203 -14.26 8.23 0.20
CA PHE A 203 -13.19 7.36 0.67
C PHE A 203 -13.44 6.85 2.08
N PHE A 204 -13.85 7.73 2.99
CA PHE A 204 -14.13 7.36 4.37
C PHE A 204 -15.31 6.39 4.48
N ILE A 205 -16.42 6.67 3.78
CA ILE A 205 -17.58 5.77 3.71
C ILE A 205 -17.18 4.41 3.13
N PHE A 206 -16.35 4.39 2.09
CA PHE A 206 -15.88 3.13 1.53
C PHE A 206 -14.97 2.35 2.50
N LEU A 207 -14.05 3.01 3.21
CA LEU A 207 -13.22 2.36 4.24
C LEU A 207 -14.07 1.75 5.36
N MET A 208 -15.16 2.42 5.70
CA MET A 208 -16.16 1.95 6.64
C MET A 208 -16.87 0.69 6.15
N MET A 209 -17.33 0.65 4.89
CA MET A 209 -17.90 -0.56 4.26
C MET A 209 -16.87 -1.69 4.15
N LEU A 210 -15.61 -1.34 3.91
CA LEU A 210 -14.51 -2.30 3.87
C LEU A 210 -14.20 -2.86 5.26
N THR A 211 -14.66 -2.24 6.35
CA THR A 211 -14.46 -2.67 7.75
C THR A 211 -12.98 -2.87 8.10
N ALA A 212 -12.11 -2.12 7.42
CA ALA A 212 -10.67 -2.18 7.58
C ALA A 212 -10.25 -1.30 8.77
N LYS A 213 -10.34 -1.84 10.00
CA LYS A 213 -10.13 -1.13 11.27
C LYS A 213 -8.91 -0.18 11.28
N ASN A 214 -7.75 -0.69 10.85
CA ASN A 214 -6.52 0.11 10.82
C ASN A 214 -6.61 1.22 9.78
N ALA A 215 -7.19 0.94 8.61
CA ALA A 215 -7.30 1.93 7.55
C ALA A 215 -8.22 3.08 7.97
N VAL A 216 -9.37 2.77 8.59
CA VAL A 216 -10.28 3.76 9.17
C VAL A 216 -9.59 4.62 10.23
N LEU A 217 -8.85 3.99 11.15
CA LEU A 217 -8.10 4.70 12.18
C LEU A 217 -7.06 5.65 11.57
N PHE A 218 -6.31 5.20 10.57
CA PHE A 218 -5.36 6.05 9.85
C PHE A 218 -6.03 7.22 9.14
N ALA A 219 -7.18 7.01 8.49
CA ALA A 219 -7.95 8.09 7.88
C ALA A 219 -8.37 9.14 8.92
N LEU A 220 -8.82 8.69 10.09
CA LEU A 220 -9.18 9.56 11.20
C LEU A 220 -7.98 10.35 11.72
N ILE A 221 -6.83 9.70 11.96
CA ILE A 221 -5.60 10.38 12.37
C ILE A 221 -5.17 11.41 11.31
N ALA A 222 -5.20 11.05 10.03
CA ALA A 222 -4.86 11.97 8.94
C ALA A 222 -5.78 13.20 8.92
N ALA A 223 -7.08 13.02 9.14
CA ALA A 223 -8.04 14.11 9.25
C ALA A 223 -7.76 15.01 10.47
N LEU A 224 -7.50 14.43 11.65
CA LEU A 224 -7.19 15.16 12.88
C LEU A 224 -5.89 15.96 12.76
N VAL A 225 -4.83 15.34 12.23
CA VAL A 225 -3.54 16.00 11.97
C VAL A 225 -3.73 17.15 10.98
N THR A 226 -4.52 16.94 9.92
CA THR A 226 -4.84 17.99 8.94
C THR A 226 -5.60 19.15 9.57
N ALA A 227 -6.61 18.86 10.40
CA ALA A 227 -7.37 19.88 11.12
C ALA A 227 -6.48 20.67 12.09
N TYR A 228 -5.59 20.00 12.81
CA TYR A 228 -4.60 20.63 13.70
C TYR A 228 -3.65 21.56 12.92
N ILE A 229 -3.08 21.10 11.81
CA ILE A 229 -2.20 21.91 10.96
C ILE A 229 -2.95 23.13 10.40
N TYR A 230 -4.19 22.93 9.93
CA TYR A 230 -5.05 24.02 9.47
C TYR A 230 -5.29 25.06 10.56
N ALA A 231 -5.60 24.61 11.78
CA ALA A 231 -5.81 25.48 12.93
C ALA A 231 -4.57 26.33 13.24
N ARG A 232 -3.39 25.70 13.23
CA ARG A 232 -2.11 26.38 13.48
C ARG A 232 -1.77 27.40 12.41
N ARG A 233 -2.13 27.15 11.15
CA ARG A 233 -1.88 28.07 10.03
C ARG A 233 -2.85 29.25 9.97
N THR A 234 -4.10 29.04 10.36
CA THR A 234 -5.18 30.05 10.22
C THR A 234 -5.56 30.75 11.52
N GLY A 235 -5.11 30.25 12.67
CA GLY A 235 -5.54 30.69 13.99
C GLY A 235 -6.96 30.22 14.37
N GLN A 236 -7.66 29.46 13.51
CA GLN A 236 -9.06 29.07 13.72
C GLN A 236 -9.20 27.77 14.51
N LEU A 237 -8.68 27.72 15.74
CA LEU A 237 -8.71 26.52 16.61
C LEU A 237 -10.14 26.01 16.85
N VAL A 238 -11.10 26.90 17.08
CA VAL A 238 -12.50 26.53 17.31
C VAL A 238 -13.10 25.80 16.11
N ARG A 239 -12.83 26.28 14.88
CA ARG A 239 -13.33 25.64 13.66
C ARG A 239 -12.72 24.26 13.44
N ALA A 240 -11.41 24.13 13.66
CA ALA A 240 -10.73 22.85 13.58
C ALA A 240 -11.21 21.85 14.64
N ALA A 241 -11.48 22.32 15.87
CA ALA A 241 -12.07 21.50 16.91
C ALA A 241 -13.46 20.99 16.50
N TRP A 242 -14.31 21.85 15.93
CA TRP A 242 -15.62 21.45 15.41
C TRP A 242 -15.53 20.41 14.30
N ILE A 243 -14.65 20.60 13.31
CA ILE A 243 -14.44 19.64 12.22
C ILE A 243 -13.97 18.28 12.77
N SER A 244 -13.04 18.32 13.73
CA SER A 244 -12.49 17.12 14.37
C SER A 244 -13.55 16.37 15.18
N SER A 245 -14.33 17.09 15.98
CA SER A 245 -15.44 16.52 16.76
C SER A 245 -16.52 15.94 15.84
N ALA A 246 -16.87 16.63 14.75
CA ALA A 246 -17.83 16.13 13.77
C ALA A 246 -17.35 14.82 13.12
N ALA A 247 -16.08 14.75 12.70
CA ALA A 247 -15.50 13.53 12.13
C ALA A 247 -15.51 12.36 13.14
N LEU A 248 -15.18 12.64 14.40
CA LEU A 248 -15.22 11.64 15.48
C LEU A 248 -16.64 11.16 15.79
N ILE A 249 -17.61 12.07 15.84
CA ILE A 249 -19.02 11.72 16.06
C ILE A 249 -19.54 10.84 14.92
N ILE A 250 -19.26 11.21 13.65
CA ILE A 250 -19.65 10.40 12.49
C ILE A 250 -19.04 9.01 12.58
N PHE A 251 -17.77 8.91 13.00
CA PHE A 251 -17.12 7.62 13.20
C PHE A 251 -17.81 6.79 14.29
N ILE A 252 -18.07 7.39 15.47
CA ILE A 252 -18.75 6.70 16.57
C ILE A 252 -20.16 6.26 16.16
N VAL A 253 -20.94 7.12 15.52
CA VAL A 253 -22.28 6.78 15.03
C VAL A 253 -22.20 5.60 14.05
N PHE A 254 -21.24 5.61 13.12
CA PHE A 254 -21.07 4.50 12.20
C PHE A 254 -20.72 3.18 12.92
N LEU A 255 -19.82 3.22 13.90
CA LEU A 255 -19.49 2.05 14.73
C LEU A 255 -20.71 1.49 15.46
N LEU A 256 -21.62 2.34 15.91
CA LEU A 256 -22.82 1.94 16.62
C LEU A 256 -23.90 1.38 15.69
N VAL A 257 -24.05 1.96 14.49
CA VAL A 257 -25.10 1.61 13.53
C VAL A 257 -24.75 0.37 12.70
N ASN A 258 -23.47 0.15 12.36
CA ASN A 258 -23.07 -0.99 11.56
C ASN A 258 -22.71 -2.21 12.45
N PRO A 259 -23.56 -3.25 12.53
CA PRO A 259 -23.32 -4.39 13.41
C PRO A 259 -22.06 -5.17 13.05
N TYR A 260 -21.71 -5.25 11.75
CA TYR A 260 -20.52 -5.96 11.29
C TYR A 260 -19.24 -5.23 11.71
N THR A 261 -19.22 -3.90 11.60
CA THR A 261 -18.11 -3.10 12.11
C THR A 261 -18.02 -3.23 13.64
N ARG A 262 -19.15 -3.15 14.34
CA ARG A 262 -19.20 -3.32 15.79
C ARG A 262 -18.63 -4.67 16.22
N GLU A 263 -19.00 -5.76 15.54
CA GLU A 263 -18.49 -7.11 15.78
C GLU A 263 -16.98 -7.19 15.52
N ARG A 264 -16.51 -6.61 14.42
CA ARG A 264 -15.08 -6.56 14.08
C ARG A 264 -14.24 -5.80 15.11
N PHE A 265 -14.80 -4.76 15.71
CA PHE A 265 -14.16 -4.02 16.80
C PHE A 265 -14.31 -4.72 18.15
N SER A 266 -15.43 -5.40 18.41
CA SER A 266 -15.63 -6.12 19.66
C SER A 266 -14.69 -7.34 19.78
N MET A 267 -14.29 -7.94 18.66
CA MET A 267 -13.23 -8.96 18.61
C MET A 267 -11.89 -8.49 19.19
N LEU A 268 -11.62 -7.18 19.23
CA LEU A 268 -10.42 -6.65 19.90
C LEU A 268 -10.42 -6.89 21.41
N TYR A 269 -11.60 -7.09 22.02
CA TYR A 269 -11.75 -7.32 23.46
C TYR A 269 -11.91 -8.81 23.79
N ARG A 270 -12.12 -9.68 22.79
CA ARG A 270 -12.22 -11.13 22.96
C ARG A 270 -10.82 -11.75 22.86
N PHE A 271 -10.00 -11.52 23.88
CA PHE A 271 -8.59 -11.91 23.89
C PHE A 271 -8.33 -13.42 23.89
N ASN A 272 -9.33 -14.29 24.05
CA ASN A 272 -9.08 -15.73 24.24
C ASN A 272 -9.43 -16.66 23.06
N ASP A 273 -10.07 -16.17 21.99
CA ASP A 273 -10.38 -17.02 20.83
C ASP A 273 -9.35 -16.77 19.72
N VAL A 274 -8.41 -17.71 19.55
CA VAL A 274 -7.54 -17.76 18.37
C VAL A 274 -8.37 -18.35 17.23
N SER A 275 -8.94 -17.49 16.38
CA SER A 275 -9.75 -17.91 15.25
C SER A 275 -9.47 -17.06 14.02
N TYR A 276 -9.88 -17.56 12.84
CA TYR A 276 -9.75 -16.87 11.55
C TYR A 276 -10.37 -15.46 11.57
N ASP A 277 -11.42 -15.26 12.35
CA ASP A 277 -12.10 -13.98 12.45
C ASP A 277 -11.35 -12.99 13.36
N ASN A 278 -10.57 -13.51 14.32
CA ASN A 278 -9.75 -12.72 15.24
C ASN A 278 -8.27 -12.59 14.80
N SER A 279 -8.05 -11.75 13.79
CA SER A 279 -6.71 -11.41 13.28
C SER A 279 -5.74 -10.73 14.28
N VAL A 280 -6.16 -10.44 15.52
CA VAL A 280 -5.25 -9.91 16.56
C VAL A 280 -4.54 -11.06 17.23
N ASN A 281 -5.30 -12.02 17.74
CA ASN A 281 -4.77 -13.19 18.42
C ASN A 281 -3.91 -14.05 17.49
N SER A 282 -4.32 -14.22 16.23
CA SER A 282 -3.51 -14.97 15.25
C SER A 282 -2.14 -14.31 15.03
N ARG A 283 -2.11 -12.97 14.91
CA ARG A 283 -0.84 -12.24 14.82
C ARG A 283 -0.02 -12.34 16.09
N GLU A 284 -0.63 -12.18 17.25
CA GLU A 284 0.07 -12.31 18.54
C GLU A 284 0.79 -13.65 18.65
N GLU A 285 0.10 -14.75 18.33
CA GLU A 285 0.70 -16.08 18.33
C GLU A 285 1.76 -16.26 17.24
N THR A 286 1.59 -15.66 16.06
CA THR A 286 2.65 -15.61 15.03
C THR A 286 3.90 -14.89 15.53
N TRP A 287 3.75 -13.71 16.15
CA TRP A 287 4.85 -12.93 16.71
C TRP A 287 5.52 -13.65 17.89
N ARG A 288 4.73 -14.32 18.74
CA ARG A 288 5.23 -15.14 19.84
C ARG A 288 6.07 -16.30 19.33
N SER A 289 5.56 -17.04 18.34
CA SER A 289 6.27 -18.16 17.70
C SER A 289 7.56 -17.69 17.02
N ALA A 290 7.53 -16.56 16.30
CA ALA A 290 8.71 -15.96 15.70
C ALA A 290 9.73 -15.52 16.76
N THR A 291 9.28 -14.95 17.88
CA THR A 291 10.16 -14.50 18.97
C THR A 291 10.85 -15.68 19.65
N GLN A 292 10.12 -16.77 19.92
CA GLN A 292 10.69 -18.01 20.43
C GLN A 292 11.72 -18.61 19.46
N LEU A 293 11.45 -18.57 18.15
CA LEU A 293 12.40 -19.03 17.14
C LEU A 293 13.68 -18.17 17.13
N MET A 294 13.54 -16.84 17.16
CA MET A 294 14.68 -15.92 17.22
C MET A 294 15.56 -16.17 18.45
N GLN A 295 14.96 -16.50 19.60
CA GLN A 295 15.72 -16.84 20.82
C GLN A 295 16.60 -18.08 20.66
N THR A 296 16.24 -19.01 19.77
CA THR A 296 17.06 -20.21 19.53
C THR A 296 18.24 -19.98 18.60
N MET A 297 18.23 -18.91 17.80
CA MET A 297 19.30 -18.58 16.83
C MET A 297 19.56 -17.07 16.77
N PRO A 298 20.03 -16.44 17.87
CA PRO A 298 20.05 -14.98 18.00
C PRO A 298 21.05 -14.25 17.10
N TRP A 299 22.15 -14.91 16.71
CA TRP A 299 23.28 -14.24 16.04
C TRP A 299 23.23 -14.30 14.52
N TYR A 300 22.83 -15.45 13.96
CA TYR A 300 22.79 -15.67 12.52
C TYR A 300 21.35 -15.86 12.00
N GLY A 301 20.37 -15.95 12.90
CA GLY A 301 18.98 -16.17 12.55
C GLY A 301 18.75 -17.51 11.87
N VAL A 302 17.65 -17.59 11.12
CA VAL A 302 17.34 -18.69 10.22
C VAL A 302 17.36 -18.16 8.80
N GLY A 303 17.81 -18.98 7.85
CA GLY A 303 17.73 -18.63 6.45
C GLY A 303 16.28 -18.59 5.96
N SER A 304 16.03 -17.81 4.89
CA SER A 304 14.66 -17.62 4.36
C SER A 304 14.05 -18.87 3.74
N GLY A 305 14.86 -19.86 3.38
CA GLY A 305 14.43 -21.15 2.83
C GLY A 305 13.71 -22.07 3.83
N GLU A 306 14.07 -22.00 5.12
CA GLU A 306 13.54 -22.89 6.17
C GLU A 306 12.69 -22.16 7.21
N VAL A 307 12.60 -20.83 7.14
CA VAL A 307 11.87 -20.02 8.12
C VAL A 307 10.41 -20.47 8.27
N GLN A 308 9.73 -20.81 7.18
CA GLN A 308 8.33 -21.22 7.24
C GLN A 308 8.18 -22.60 7.89
N THR A 309 9.07 -23.55 7.58
CA THR A 309 9.06 -24.88 8.19
C THR A 309 9.28 -24.78 9.70
N LEU A 310 10.29 -24.02 10.12
CA LEU A 310 10.59 -23.80 11.54
C LEU A 310 9.47 -23.03 12.27
N LEU A 311 8.82 -22.08 11.60
CA LEU A 311 7.65 -21.40 12.15
C LEU A 311 6.47 -22.37 12.30
N ASN A 312 6.21 -23.24 11.32
CA ASN A 312 5.15 -24.24 11.41
C ASN A 312 5.38 -25.20 12.58
N GLU A 313 6.62 -25.66 12.80
CA GLU A 313 6.98 -26.47 13.97
C GLU A 313 6.69 -25.75 15.28
N ARG A 314 6.97 -24.45 15.35
CA ARG A 314 6.65 -23.61 16.52
C ARG A 314 5.15 -23.40 16.68
N HIS A 315 4.42 -23.22 15.60
CA HIS A 315 2.96 -23.14 15.63
C HIS A 315 2.34 -24.44 16.15
N THR A 316 2.79 -25.59 15.68
CA THR A 316 2.37 -26.90 16.22
C THR A 316 2.70 -27.03 17.70
N ALA A 317 3.91 -26.63 18.12
CA ALA A 317 4.31 -26.68 19.52
C ALA A 317 3.50 -25.75 20.43
N ASN A 318 3.02 -24.62 19.90
CA ASN A 318 2.14 -23.67 20.60
C ASN A 318 0.65 -24.02 20.45
N SER A 319 0.30 -25.15 19.84
CA SER A 319 -1.08 -25.54 19.52
C SER A 319 -1.84 -24.49 18.69
N PHE A 320 -1.12 -23.77 17.83
CA PHE A 320 -1.66 -22.76 16.91
C PHE A 320 -1.93 -23.39 15.52
N GLU A 321 -2.98 -24.19 15.43
CA GLU A 321 -3.35 -24.94 14.21
C GLU A 321 -3.55 -24.03 13.00
N LEU A 322 -4.21 -22.89 13.18
CA LEU A 322 -4.43 -21.91 12.11
C LEU A 322 -3.12 -21.43 11.47
N GLY A 323 -2.06 -21.24 12.25
CA GLY A 323 -0.73 -20.87 11.75
C GLY A 323 -0.10 -21.93 10.86
N VAL A 324 -0.40 -23.21 11.12
CA VAL A 324 0.10 -24.34 10.34
C VAL A 324 -0.67 -24.46 9.01
N GLU A 325 -2.00 -24.31 9.06
CA GLU A 325 -2.88 -24.45 7.89
C GLU A 325 -2.70 -23.31 6.88
N GLU A 326 -2.68 -22.06 7.36
CA GLU A 326 -2.68 -20.87 6.51
C GLU A 326 -1.28 -20.30 6.24
N GLN A 327 -0.25 -20.79 6.96
CA GLN A 327 1.14 -20.35 6.84
C GLN A 327 1.25 -18.81 6.91
N HIS A 328 1.69 -18.17 5.82
CA HIS A 328 1.83 -16.71 5.71
C HIS A 328 0.50 -15.93 5.75
N ASN A 329 -0.65 -16.61 5.67
CA ASN A 329 -1.98 -15.99 5.62
C ASN A 329 -2.77 -16.08 6.94
N ALA A 330 -2.17 -16.66 8.00
CA ALA A 330 -2.77 -16.79 9.33
C ALA A 330 -3.04 -15.45 10.05
#